data_AF-A0A5J4SHW9-F1
#
_entry.id   AF-A0A5J4SHW9-F1
#
_cell.length_a   1.000
_cell.length_b   1.000
_cell.length_c   1.000
_cell.angle_alpha   90.00
_cell.angle_beta   90.00
_cell.angle_gamma   90.00
#
_symmetry.space_group_name_H-M   'P 1'
#
loop_
_entity.id
_entity.type
_entity.pdbx_description
1 polymer ?
#
loop_
_entity_poly.entity_id
_entity_poly.type
_entity_poly.pdbx_seq_one_letter_code
_entity_poly.pdbx_strand_id
1 'polypeptide(L)'
;MHNRLFISLTNQSTNCYLKEIMTDLKIPKTMTFHMSRHTFRTIAARKGVRDTIAERIMGDAEGNDIKYIYTHLHNEDIVVEMIEK
;
A
#
# COMPACT_ATOMS: atom_id res chain seq x y z
N MET A 1 10.20 -25.71 1.57
CA MET A 1 9.98 -24.65 0.57
C MET A 1 8.47 -24.44 0.39
N HIS A 2 7.77 -24.15 1.49
CA HIS A 2 7.33 -22.82 1.95
C HIS A 2 6.24 -22.18 1.06
N ASN A 3 5.03 -22.25 1.63
CA ASN A 3 3.71 -21.89 1.13
C ASN A 3 3.59 -20.40 0.78
N ARG A 4 4.26 -19.92 -0.28
CA ARG A 4 4.11 -18.55 -0.77
C ARG A 4 2.96 -18.46 -1.76
N LEU A 5 2.04 -17.51 -1.52
CA LEU A 5 0.93 -17.21 -2.44
C LEU A 5 1.42 -16.76 -3.83
N PHE A 6 2.56 -16.05 -3.86
CA PHE A 6 3.17 -15.56 -5.10
C PHE A 6 4.66 -15.88 -5.16
N ILE A 7 5.17 -15.96 -6.39
CA ILE A 7 6.60 -16.02 -6.67
C ILE A 7 7.20 -14.66 -6.29
N SER A 8 8.31 -14.66 -5.56
CA SER A 8 9.01 -13.44 -5.18
C SER A 8 9.71 -12.84 -6.41
N LEU A 9 9.21 -11.68 -6.88
CA LEU A 9 9.85 -10.89 -7.93
C LEU A 9 10.59 -9.71 -7.32
N THR A 10 11.68 -9.29 -7.96
CA THR A 10 12.39 -8.07 -7.59
C THR A 10 11.64 -6.83 -8.11
N ASN A 11 11.83 -5.67 -7.48
CA ASN A 11 11.29 -4.41 -7.98
C ASN A 11 11.68 -4.14 -9.43
N GLN A 12 12.91 -4.51 -9.82
CA GLN A 12 13.40 -4.38 -11.20
C GLN A 12 12.52 -5.20 -12.16
N SER A 13 12.33 -6.49 -11.87
CA SER A 13 11.50 -7.39 -12.67
C SER A 13 10.05 -6.90 -12.76
N THR A 14 9.45 -6.52 -11.62
CA THR A 14 8.09 -5.97 -11.58
C THR A 14 7.99 -4.69 -12.40
N ASN A 15 8.97 -3.78 -12.33
CA ASN A 15 8.97 -2.55 -13.12
C ASN A 15 9.12 -2.82 -14.63
N CYS A 16 9.83 -3.87 -15.05
CA CYS A 16 9.87 -4.28 -16.46
C CYS A 16 8.47 -4.70 -16.94
N TYR A 17 7.81 -5.60 -16.20
CA TYR A 17 6.44 -6.01 -16.54
C TYR A 17 5.46 -4.83 -16.56
N LEU A 18 5.56 -3.90 -15.60
CA LEU A 18 4.72 -2.70 -15.60
C LEU A 18 4.94 -1.85 -16.86
N LYS A 19 6.18 -1.70 -17.34
CA LYS A 19 6.46 -0.94 -18.58
C LYS A 19 5.88 -1.61 -19.82
N GLU A 20 5.95 -2.94 -19.89
CA GLU A 20 5.35 -3.73 -20.97
C GLU A 20 3.82 -3.52 -20.99
N ILE A 21 3.15 -3.71 -19.85
CA ILE A 21 1.71 -3.48 -19.71
C ILE A 21 1.32 -2.05 -20.12
N MET A 22 2.08 -1.04 -19.68
CA MET A 22 1.77 0.36 -20.02
C MET A 22 1.96 0.65 -21.52
N THR A 23 2.93 -0.02 -22.15
CA THR A 23 3.17 0.06 -23.60
C THR A 23 2.00 -0.57 -24.37
N ASP A 24 1.58 -1.78 -23.98
CA ASP A 24 0.46 -2.50 -24.59
C ASP A 24 -0.86 -1.73 -24.48
N LEU A 25 -1.10 -1.12 -23.31
CA LEU A 25 -2.28 -0.29 -23.05
C LEU A 25 -2.18 1.13 -23.63
N LYS A 26 -1.06 1.50 -24.25
CA LYS A 26 -0.79 2.84 -24.82
C LYS A 26 -0.99 3.97 -23.80
N ILE A 27 -0.67 3.73 -22.53
CA ILE A 27 -0.79 4.76 -21.49
C ILE A 27 0.56 5.50 -21.38
N PRO A 28 0.61 6.81 -21.69
CA PRO A 28 1.86 7.57 -21.76
C PRO A 28 2.32 8.04 -20.36
N LYS A 29 2.42 7.10 -19.42
CA LYS A 29 2.88 7.36 -18.05
C LYS A 29 3.86 6.28 -17.61
N THR A 30 4.93 6.65 -16.94
CA THR A 30 5.84 5.68 -16.32
C THR A 30 5.21 5.12 -15.05
N MET A 31 5.03 3.81 -14.99
CA MET A 31 4.58 3.10 -13.78
C MET A 31 5.73 2.33 -13.15
N THR A 32 5.86 2.44 -11.84
CA THR A 32 6.81 1.67 -11.03
C THR A 32 6.09 1.06 -9.83
N PHE A 33 6.69 0.05 -9.23
CA PHE A 33 6.15 -0.61 -8.05
C PHE A 33 5.93 0.39 -6.89
N HIS A 34 6.84 1.34 -6.68
CA HIS A 34 6.70 2.37 -5.65
C HIS A 34 5.46 3.27 -5.84
N MET A 35 5.06 3.52 -7.09
CA MET A 35 3.87 4.32 -7.40
C MET A 35 2.58 3.66 -6.90
N SER A 36 2.53 2.33 -6.79
CA SER A 36 1.37 1.63 -6.23
C SER A 36 1.10 2.05 -4.79
N ARG A 37 2.16 2.21 -3.98
CA ARG A 37 2.07 2.64 -2.58
C ARG A 37 1.61 4.08 -2.44
N HIS A 38 2.13 4.98 -3.28
CA HIS A 38 1.64 6.36 -3.33
C HIS A 38 0.19 6.46 -3.77
N THR A 39 -0.19 5.65 -4.77
CA THR A 39 -1.56 5.57 -5.27
C THR A 39 -2.49 5.06 -4.17
N PHE A 40 -2.09 4.01 -3.44
CA PHE A 40 -2.82 3.49 -2.28
C PHE A 40 -3.07 4.59 -1.24
N ARG A 41 -2.03 5.32 -0.83
CA ARG A 41 -2.16 6.40 0.17
C ARG A 41 -3.10 7.52 -0.30
N THR A 42 -3.00 7.89 -1.57
CA THR A 42 -3.88 8.90 -2.17
C THR A 42 -5.34 8.44 -2.17
N ILE A 43 -5.59 7.16 -2.48
CA ILE A 43 -6.93 6.56 -2.46
C ILE A 43 -7.48 6.50 -1.04
N ALA A 44 -6.68 6.04 -0.07
CA ALA A 44 -7.06 5.97 1.34
C ALA A 44 -7.45 7.35 1.88
N ALA A 45 -6.64 8.37 1.62
CA ALA A 45 -6.94 9.75 1.99
C ALA A 45 -8.24 10.26 1.35
N ARG A 46 -8.47 9.97 0.06
CA ARG A 46 -9.70 10.35 -0.65
C ARG A 46 -10.94 9.66 -0.12
N LYS A 47 -10.81 8.43 0.38
CA LYS A 47 -11.88 7.69 1.06
C LYS A 47 -12.08 8.12 2.52
N GLY A 48 -11.27 9.07 3.02
CA GLY A 48 -11.39 9.58 4.39
C GLY A 48 -10.82 8.62 5.43
N VAL A 49 -9.98 7.66 5.03
CA VAL A 49 -9.24 6.80 5.96
C VAL A 49 -8.29 7.66 6.78
N ARG A 50 -8.24 7.42 8.09
CA ARG A 50 -7.28 8.08 8.99
C ARG A 50 -5.85 7.83 8.53
N ASP A 51 -5.07 8.90 8.48
CA ASP A 51 -3.67 8.83 8.06
C ASP A 51 -2.86 7.86 8.94
N THR A 52 -3.14 7.81 10.24
CA THR A 52 -2.51 6.84 11.18
C THR A 52 -2.73 5.38 10.80
N ILE A 53 -3.91 5.05 10.27
CA ILE A 53 -4.22 3.71 9.79
C ILE A 53 -3.48 3.44 8.48
N ALA A 54 -3.50 4.39 7.54
CA ALA A 54 -2.78 4.26 6.29
C ALA A 54 -1.26 4.09 6.53
N GLU A 55 -0.66 4.88 7.41
CA GLU A 55 0.74 4.76 7.86
C GLU A 55 1.04 3.36 8.41
N ARG A 56 0.17 2.85 9.29
CA ARG A 56 0.31 1.54 9.92
C ARG A 56 0.21 0.39 8.92
N ILE A 57 -0.76 0.44 7.99
CA ILE A 57 -0.93 -0.56 6.93
C ILE A 57 0.30 -0.59 6.01
N MET A 58 0.81 0.59 5.64
CA MET A 58 1.92 0.65 4.72
C MET A 58 3.26 0.26 5.38
N GLY A 59 3.33 0.24 6.71
CA GLY A 59 4.55 -0.09 7.45
C GLY A 59 5.53 1.08 7.60
N ASP A 60 5.09 2.33 7.38
CA ASP A 60 5.88 3.54 7.70
C ASP A 60 5.82 3.89 9.20
N ALA A 61 5.32 2.98 10.03
CA ALA A 61 5.03 3.19 11.45
C ALA A 61 6.27 3.30 12.36
N GLU A 62 7.49 3.32 11.81
CA GLU A 62 8.72 3.37 12.62
C GLU A 62 8.69 4.56 13.58
N GLY A 63 8.57 4.27 14.88
CA GLY A 63 8.58 5.26 15.97
C GLY A 63 7.21 5.75 16.46
N ASN A 64 6.09 5.28 15.91
CA ASN A 64 4.73 5.74 16.28
C ASN A 64 4.00 4.85 17.29
N ASP A 65 4.67 3.91 17.95
CA ASP A 65 4.04 2.99 18.92
C ASP A 65 3.31 3.74 20.03
N ILE A 66 3.92 4.82 20.52
CA ILE A 66 3.34 5.72 21.51
C ILE A 66 2.07 6.39 20.96
N LYS A 67 2.09 6.88 19.72
CA LYS A 67 0.92 7.49 19.03
C LYS A 67 -0.22 6.48 18.92
N TYR A 68 0.07 5.22 18.57
CA TYR A 68 -0.95 4.17 18.45
C TYR A 68 -1.58 3.81 19.80
N ILE A 69 -0.78 3.72 20.87
CA ILE A 69 -1.27 3.49 22.24
C ILE A 69 -2.22 4.61 22.65
N TYR A 70 -1.85 5.88 22.47
CA TYR A 70 -2.72 7.01 22.83
C TYR A 70 -4.01 7.07 21.98
N THR A 71 -3.93 6.70 20.70
CA THR A 71 -5.10 6.65 19.82
C THR A 71 -5.97 5.40 19.98
N HIS A 72 -5.60 4.47 20.87
CA HIS A 72 -6.28 3.18 21.09
C HIS A 72 -6.53 2.40 19.79
N LEU A 73 -5.58 2.46 18.86
CA LEU A 73 -5.77 1.87 17.53
C LEU A 73 -5.45 0.37 17.59
N HIS A 74 -6.49 -0.45 17.60
CA HIS A 74 -6.40 -1.91 17.51
C HIS A 74 -6.44 -2.39 16.05
N ASN A 75 -6.01 -3.64 15.83
CA ASN A 75 -6.06 -4.24 14.49
C ASN A 75 -7.50 -4.34 13.95
N GLU A 76 -8.49 -4.49 14.83
CA GLU A 76 -9.90 -4.51 14.47
C GLU A 76 -10.35 -3.16 13.89
N ASP A 77 -9.93 -2.03 14.48
CA ASP A 77 -10.25 -0.69 13.97
C ASP A 77 -9.69 -0.46 12.57
N ILE A 78 -8.51 -1.02 12.28
CA ILE A 78 -7.91 -0.98 10.94
C ILE A 78 -8.79 -1.73 9.93
N VAL A 79 -9.25 -2.93 10.29
CA VAL A 79 -10.08 -3.77 9.41
C VAL A 79 -11.43 -3.11 9.17
N VAL A 80 -12.10 -2.65 10.23
CA VAL A 80 -13.39 -1.97 10.14
C VAL A 80 -13.27 -0.74 9.24
N GLU A 81 -12.28 0.12 9.48
CA GLU A 81 -12.15 1.34 8.70
C GLU A 81 -11.77 1.10 7.24
N MET A 82 -11.02 0.03 6.94
CA MET A 82 -10.72 -0.37 5.55
C MET A 82 -11.92 -0.96 4.81
N ILE A 83 -12.86 -1.60 5.53
CA ILE A 83 -14.06 -2.19 4.94
C ILE A 83 -15.15 -1.13 4.75
N GLU A 84 -15.32 -0.23 5.72
CA GLU A 84 -16.41 0.74 5.74
C GLU A 84 -16.18 1.97 4.85
N LYS A 85 -14.95 2.25 4.43
CA LYS A 85 -14.58 3.45 3.64
C LYS A 85 -14.11 3.14 2.22
#